data_AF-A0A3N5JQQ5-F1
#
_entry.id   AF-A0A3N5JQQ5-F1
#
_cell.length_a   1.000
_cell.length_b   1.000
_cell.length_c   1.000
_cell.angle_alpha   90.00
_cell.angle_beta   90.00
_cell.angle_gamma   90.00
#
_symmetry.space_group_name_H-M   'P 1'
#
loop_
_entity.id
_entity.type
_entity.pdbx_description
1 polymer ?
#
loop_
_entity_poly.entity_id
_entity_poly.type
_entity_poly.pdbx_seq_one_letter_code
_entity_poly.pdbx_strand_id
1 'polypeptide(L)'
;MRTVASSGATLRIIHLSRSVASLSPTSGSNFNSVCSVRLSTTPLLFIAPIYLIIPASNIMPFQVTNENKYPLNSSSLNSILIIYLENYHLVIDKVFSKPVKSVEFKPHSFHFLSLNCNSVIFSRLDNGKDCFYIGVIRGSFMKLLHVSDTHLGYSEYTKIDPVTGLNQREQDVYNAWKQVIDAVFMHHPDVVIHAGDLFHTPRPSNRAIRIALEGIQKISSAGIPLVLISGNHETPRIRATGSIFESLALFPHVYAAFSSRLETFSIEDVTFFALPHCSLTEELEKAIEELKSAKQKNAGPHVLVSHGAWSGKASYSMGEFNEQRLPDFEKITGSPFAYVALGHYHRHVQIRSNIAYSSSTERTSFNEYNAPCGYLTVDLDSHQSVYHEIESRPMIKAPTIDCTDLTVQNIYDRLQEFQKSVTDGAMVQVSLSEIDTETFLRLESRVIDEIFPNVLILEKQFYRKCDPGKTAFASAAIEALPVEFERFIEGLDDAQIDKKRLREMGTQYL
;
A
#
# COMPACT_ATOMS: atom_id res chain seq x y z
N MET A 1 -1.14 12.42 -47.81
CA MET A 1 -0.09 12.17 -46.81
C MET A 1 0.11 13.41 -45.95
N ARG A 2 -0.45 13.40 -44.74
CA ARG A 2 0.17 13.94 -43.50
C ARG A 2 -0.73 13.48 -42.35
N THR A 3 -0.25 12.45 -41.68
CA THR A 3 -0.80 11.84 -40.49
C THR A 3 -0.40 12.71 -39.30
N VAL A 4 -1.33 13.12 -38.46
CA VAL A 4 -1.05 13.66 -37.12
C VAL A 4 -1.74 12.73 -36.13
N ALA A 5 -0.94 12.09 -35.30
CA ALA A 5 -1.37 11.15 -34.28
C ALA A 5 -2.23 11.87 -33.22
N SER A 6 -3.43 11.34 -32.96
CA SER A 6 -4.32 11.83 -31.92
C SER A 6 -3.84 11.34 -30.55
N SER A 7 -3.45 12.27 -29.68
CA SER A 7 -3.29 12.04 -28.24
C SER A 7 -4.65 11.74 -27.61
N GLY A 8 -4.77 10.60 -26.94
CA GLY A 8 -6.01 10.07 -26.38
C GLY A 8 -6.54 10.84 -25.16
N ALA A 9 -7.20 11.97 -25.39
CA ALA A 9 -8.09 12.58 -24.41
C ALA A 9 -9.54 12.24 -24.79
N THR A 10 -10.24 11.46 -23.96
CA THR A 10 -11.65 11.16 -24.18
C THR A 10 -12.52 12.32 -23.68
N LEU A 11 -13.02 13.14 -24.60
CA LEU A 11 -13.95 14.23 -24.30
C LEU A 11 -15.39 13.70 -24.22
N ARG A 12 -16.06 13.79 -23.06
CA ARG A 12 -17.52 13.56 -22.96
C ARG A 12 -18.26 14.89 -22.97
N ILE A 13 -19.03 15.14 -24.04
CA ILE A 13 -19.90 16.32 -24.16
C ILE A 13 -21.29 15.95 -23.63
N ILE A 14 -21.75 16.60 -22.55
CA ILE A 14 -23.10 16.41 -22.02
C ILE A 14 -23.98 17.58 -22.50
N HIS A 15 -24.99 17.28 -23.32
CA HIS A 15 -25.94 18.27 -23.84
C HIS A 15 -27.17 18.32 -22.91
N LEU A 16 -27.32 19.37 -22.11
CA LEU A 16 -28.54 19.61 -21.32
C LEU A 16 -29.41 20.63 -22.07
N SER A 17 -30.60 20.22 -22.49
CA SER A 17 -31.62 21.15 -22.99
C SER A 17 -32.92 20.97 -22.20
N ARG A 18 -33.46 22.07 -21.67
CA ARG A 18 -34.86 22.14 -21.24
C ARG A 18 -35.43 23.52 -21.55
N SER A 19 -36.57 23.52 -22.24
CA SER A 19 -37.41 24.68 -22.53
C SER A 19 -38.06 25.19 -21.24
N VAL A 20 -38.00 26.49 -20.99
CA VAL A 20 -38.77 27.15 -19.91
C VAL A 20 -39.94 27.91 -20.52
N ALA A 21 -41.15 27.61 -20.04
CA ALA A 21 -42.38 28.31 -20.39
C ALA A 21 -42.43 29.71 -19.76
N SER A 22 -42.96 30.67 -20.52
CA SER A 22 -43.06 32.09 -20.22
C SER A 22 -44.02 32.42 -19.06
N LEU A 23 -43.61 33.33 -18.17
CA LEU A 23 -44.51 34.15 -17.35
C LEU A 23 -44.03 35.61 -17.40
N SER A 24 -44.96 36.52 -17.72
CA SER A 24 -44.79 37.96 -17.89
C SER A 24 -44.79 38.73 -16.55
N PRO A 25 -44.27 39.97 -16.50
CA PRO A 25 -43.99 40.67 -15.25
C PRO A 25 -45.16 41.56 -14.79
N THR A 26 -45.33 41.68 -13.48
CA THR A 26 -46.08 42.81 -12.87
C THR A 26 -45.15 43.64 -11.98
N SER A 27 -45.03 44.91 -12.40
CA SER A 27 -44.66 46.14 -11.70
C SER A 27 -43.98 46.10 -10.31
N GLY A 28 -42.74 46.59 -10.28
CA GLY A 28 -42.34 47.76 -9.48
C GLY A 28 -42.21 47.63 -7.96
N SER A 29 -40.97 47.62 -7.45
CA SER A 29 -40.45 48.58 -6.46
C SER A 29 -39.10 48.11 -5.90
N ASN A 30 -38.17 49.05 -5.78
CA ASN A 30 -36.83 48.88 -5.22
C ASN A 30 -36.89 48.57 -3.73
N PHE A 31 -36.26 47.48 -3.27
CA PHE A 31 -35.70 47.38 -1.91
C PHE A 31 -34.44 46.50 -1.91
N ASN A 32 -33.32 47.13 -1.51
CA ASN A 32 -32.11 46.46 -1.07
C ASN A 32 -32.39 45.74 0.24
N SER A 33 -32.27 44.40 0.25
CA SER A 33 -32.15 43.64 1.50
C SER A 33 -31.17 42.48 1.31
N VAL A 34 -30.09 42.54 2.09
CA VAL A 34 -29.09 41.49 2.25
C VAL A 34 -29.76 40.27 2.88
N CYS A 35 -29.83 39.15 2.16
CA CYS A 35 -30.20 37.86 2.74
C CYS A 35 -28.94 37.10 3.13
N SER A 36 -28.60 37.12 4.43
CA SER A 36 -27.71 36.14 5.04
C SER A 36 -28.44 34.80 5.19
N VAL A 37 -27.99 33.75 4.52
CA VAL A 37 -28.50 32.39 4.76
C VAL A 37 -27.64 31.71 5.83
N ARG A 38 -28.20 31.61 7.04
CA ARG A 38 -27.75 30.67 8.09
C ARG A 38 -28.24 29.27 7.71
N LEU A 39 -27.34 28.31 7.56
CA LEU A 39 -27.69 26.89 7.49
C LEU A 39 -27.89 26.35 8.91
N SER A 40 -29.12 25.94 9.23
CA SER A 40 -29.48 25.32 10.50
C SER A 40 -29.13 23.83 10.53
N THR A 41 -28.82 23.38 11.73
CA THR A 41 -28.41 22.04 12.18
C THR A 41 -29.47 20.94 11.99
N THR A 42 -29.30 20.03 11.02
CA THR A 42 -29.53 18.55 11.09
C THR A 42 -29.26 17.89 9.72
N PRO A 43 -28.78 16.62 9.65
CA PRO A 43 -28.17 16.05 8.45
C PRO A 43 -29.20 15.31 7.58
N LEU A 44 -29.31 15.71 6.30
CA LEU A 44 -29.91 14.89 5.25
C LEU A 44 -28.80 14.50 4.27
N LEU A 45 -28.46 13.22 4.28
CA LEU A 45 -27.51 12.58 3.38
C LEU A 45 -28.10 12.59 1.95
N PHE A 46 -27.50 13.37 1.05
CA PHE A 46 -27.73 13.23 -0.39
C PHE A 46 -26.39 13.07 -1.09
N ILE A 47 -26.11 11.84 -1.54
CA ILE A 47 -25.02 11.50 -2.46
C ILE A 47 -25.55 11.71 -3.87
N ALA A 48 -25.41 12.93 -4.36
CA ALA A 48 -25.49 13.30 -5.77
C ALA A 48 -24.69 14.60 -5.94
N PRO A 49 -23.97 14.82 -7.05
CA PRO A 49 -23.32 16.11 -7.27
C PRO A 49 -24.39 17.19 -7.28
N ILE A 50 -24.41 18.02 -6.24
CA ILE A 50 -25.23 19.22 -6.21
C ILE A 50 -24.63 20.18 -7.23
N TYR A 51 -25.22 20.21 -8.42
CA TYR A 51 -24.96 21.26 -9.39
C TYR A 51 -25.56 22.54 -8.83
N LEU A 52 -24.71 23.46 -8.36
CA LEU A 52 -25.13 24.78 -7.94
C LEU A 52 -25.51 25.58 -9.21
N ILE A 53 -26.78 25.57 -9.57
CA ILE A 53 -27.31 26.42 -10.64
C ILE A 53 -27.57 27.80 -10.02
N ILE A 54 -26.63 28.74 -10.19
CA ILE A 54 -26.85 30.14 -9.86
C ILE A 54 -27.67 30.77 -11.00
N PRO A 55 -28.88 31.29 -10.76
CA PRO A 55 -29.62 32.04 -11.77
C PRO A 55 -28.83 33.30 -12.15
N ALA A 56 -28.69 33.56 -13.45
CA ALA A 56 -27.92 34.68 -14.00
C ALA A 56 -28.38 36.07 -13.52
N SER A 57 -29.53 36.18 -12.85
CA SER A 57 -30.09 37.44 -12.36
C SER A 57 -29.38 38.05 -11.13
N ASN A 58 -28.41 37.36 -10.52
CA ASN A 58 -27.70 37.85 -9.32
C ASN A 58 -26.19 38.07 -9.49
N ILE A 59 -25.66 38.07 -10.71
CA ILE A 59 -24.25 38.40 -10.96
C ILE A 59 -24.17 39.86 -11.40
N MET A 60 -23.69 40.74 -10.51
CA MET A 60 -23.33 42.10 -10.90
C MET A 60 -22.16 42.05 -11.90
N PRO A 61 -22.21 42.78 -13.02
CA PRO A 61 -21.13 42.79 -13.99
C PRO A 61 -19.93 43.56 -13.43
N PHE A 62 -18.77 42.89 -13.35
CA PHE A 62 -17.49 43.59 -13.28
C PHE A 62 -17.10 44.03 -14.70
N GLN A 63 -17.02 45.34 -14.93
CA GLN A 63 -16.41 45.89 -16.15
C GLN A 63 -14.89 45.74 -16.07
N VAL A 64 -14.30 45.02 -17.01
CA VAL A 64 -12.84 45.00 -17.23
C VAL A 64 -12.56 45.85 -18.46
N THR A 65 -11.90 46.99 -18.27
CA THR A 65 -11.48 47.88 -19.36
C THR A 65 -10.27 47.31 -20.10
N ASN A 66 -10.21 47.61 -21.40
CA ASN A 66 -9.17 47.18 -22.34
C ASN A 66 -7.76 47.44 -21.83
N GLU A 67 -6.86 46.54 -22.22
CA GLU A 67 -5.42 46.48 -21.91
C GLU A 67 -5.08 45.84 -20.57
N ASN A 68 -4.90 44.51 -20.56
CA ASN A 68 -4.10 43.85 -19.53
C ASN A 68 -3.38 42.61 -20.09
N LYS A 69 -2.05 42.63 -20.04
CA LYS A 69 -1.23 41.41 -20.02
C LYS A 69 -1.47 40.74 -18.67
N TYR A 70 -1.93 39.49 -18.65
CA TYR A 70 -2.07 38.73 -17.41
C TYR A 70 -0.77 37.98 -17.11
N PRO A 71 0.00 38.35 -16.06
CA PRO A 71 1.11 37.52 -15.62
C PRO A 71 0.56 36.26 -14.95
N LEU A 72 0.86 35.09 -15.52
CA LEU A 72 0.62 33.80 -14.87
C LEU A 72 1.69 33.62 -13.79
N ASN A 73 1.37 33.97 -12.55
CA ASN A 73 2.16 33.60 -11.38
C ASN A 73 1.67 32.25 -10.84
N SER A 74 2.15 31.14 -11.39
CA SER A 74 2.28 29.89 -10.64
C SER A 74 3.27 28.94 -11.34
N SER A 75 4.18 28.38 -10.55
CA SER A 75 5.25 27.48 -10.95
C SER A 75 4.79 26.02 -11.16
N SER A 76 3.51 25.79 -11.50
CA SER A 76 2.93 24.43 -11.49
C SER A 76 1.78 24.23 -12.48
N LEU A 77 1.85 24.80 -13.68
CA LEU A 77 0.95 24.49 -14.80
C LEU A 77 1.73 23.74 -15.89
N ASN A 78 1.69 22.41 -15.86
CA ASN A 78 2.47 21.59 -16.79
C ASN A 78 1.79 21.28 -18.13
N SER A 79 0.58 21.77 -18.39
CA SER A 79 -0.04 21.75 -19.72
C SER A 79 -1.20 22.75 -19.81
N ILE A 80 -1.25 23.56 -20.87
CA ILE A 80 -2.44 24.34 -21.24
C ILE A 80 -2.96 23.76 -22.55
N LEU A 81 -4.22 23.32 -22.56
CA LEU A 81 -4.94 22.89 -23.77
C LEU A 81 -5.97 23.96 -24.11
N ILE A 82 -5.82 24.60 -25.27
CA ILE A 82 -6.76 25.63 -25.75
C ILE A 82 -7.72 24.96 -26.75
N ILE A 83 -8.99 24.89 -26.38
CA ILE A 83 -10.08 24.37 -27.22
C ILE A 83 -11.02 25.54 -27.52
N TYR A 84 -11.30 25.79 -28.80
CA TYR A 84 -12.36 26.71 -29.20
C TYR A 84 -13.21 26.10 -30.32
N LEU A 85 -14.43 26.61 -30.44
CA LEU A 85 -15.39 26.22 -31.49
C LEU A 85 -15.36 27.28 -32.59
N GLU A 86 -14.83 26.91 -33.76
CA GLU A 86 -14.99 27.65 -35.01
C GLU A 86 -16.08 26.95 -35.83
N ASN A 87 -17.17 27.66 -36.13
CA ASN A 87 -18.25 27.18 -37.01
C ASN A 87 -18.77 25.78 -36.66
N TYR A 88 -19.11 25.54 -35.38
CA TYR A 88 -19.63 24.25 -34.87
C TYR A 88 -18.68 23.05 -34.96
N HIS A 89 -17.41 23.27 -35.31
CA HIS A 89 -16.37 22.23 -35.28
C HIS A 89 -15.42 22.48 -34.10
N LEU A 90 -15.11 21.41 -33.37
CA LEU A 90 -14.12 21.41 -32.30
C LEU A 90 -12.73 21.52 -32.91
N VAL A 91 -12.01 22.60 -32.63
CA VAL A 91 -10.63 22.79 -33.10
C VAL A 91 -9.70 22.79 -31.89
N ILE A 92 -8.71 21.88 -31.91
CA ILE A 92 -7.61 21.83 -30.94
C ILE A 92 -6.44 22.55 -31.60
N ASP A 93 -6.12 23.77 -31.14
CA ASP A 93 -5.14 24.62 -31.81
C ASP A 93 -3.71 24.41 -31.27
N LYS A 94 -3.51 24.38 -29.95
CA LYS A 94 -2.17 24.20 -29.35
C LYS A 94 -2.16 23.40 -28.05
N VAL A 95 -1.15 22.55 -27.92
CA VAL A 95 -0.74 21.87 -26.70
C VAL A 95 0.60 22.43 -26.28
N PHE A 96 0.68 23.02 -25.09
CA PHE A 96 1.94 23.54 -24.55
C PHE A 96 2.55 22.53 -23.57
N SER A 97 3.74 22.02 -23.89
CA SER A 97 4.51 21.07 -23.07
C SER A 97 5.58 21.72 -22.19
N LYS A 98 5.61 23.06 -22.10
CA LYS A 98 6.53 23.86 -21.28
C LYS A 98 5.84 25.13 -20.74
N PRO A 99 6.34 25.74 -19.65
CA PRO A 99 5.75 26.95 -19.07
C PRO A 99 5.72 28.11 -20.06
N VAL A 100 4.53 28.66 -20.32
CA VAL A 100 4.32 29.78 -21.24
C VAL A 100 4.24 31.08 -20.44
N LYS A 101 5.15 32.03 -20.70
CA LYS A 101 5.23 33.30 -19.94
C LYS A 101 4.11 34.31 -20.27
N SER A 102 3.48 34.21 -21.44
CA SER A 102 2.32 35.02 -21.83
C SER A 102 1.67 34.48 -23.10
N VAL A 103 0.33 34.55 -23.21
CA VAL A 103 -0.45 34.28 -24.43
C VAL A 103 -1.28 35.52 -24.75
N GLU A 104 -1.29 35.94 -26.01
CA GLU A 104 -2.00 37.13 -26.49
C GLU A 104 -3.29 36.70 -27.22
N PHE A 105 -4.45 37.26 -26.86
CA PHE A 105 -5.75 36.87 -27.40
C PHE A 105 -6.43 38.05 -28.12
N LYS A 106 -7.17 37.77 -29.20
CA LYS A 106 -8.05 38.75 -29.88
C LYS A 106 -9.43 38.82 -29.20
N PRO A 107 -10.11 39.99 -29.22
CA PRO A 107 -11.21 40.26 -28.31
C PRO A 107 -12.55 39.75 -28.86
N HIS A 108 -12.97 38.56 -28.46
CA HIS A 108 -14.39 38.21 -28.34
C HIS A 108 -14.59 37.49 -27.00
N SER A 109 -15.08 38.26 -26.04
CA SER A 109 -15.50 37.96 -24.65
C SER A 109 -15.50 36.48 -24.20
N PHE A 110 -14.45 36.12 -23.48
CA PHE A 110 -14.39 34.93 -22.60
C PHE A 110 -14.23 35.39 -21.15
N HIS A 111 -14.99 34.80 -20.22
CA HIS A 111 -14.76 34.95 -18.78
C HIS A 111 -14.21 33.63 -18.23
N PHE A 112 -13.06 33.70 -17.54
CA PHE A 112 -12.47 32.56 -16.85
C PHE A 112 -12.87 32.62 -15.38
N LEU A 113 -13.47 31.54 -14.85
CA LEU A 113 -13.66 31.34 -13.42
C LEU A 113 -12.76 30.19 -13.00
N SER A 114 -11.69 30.51 -12.26
CA SER A 114 -10.85 29.51 -11.61
C SER A 114 -11.45 29.18 -10.25
N LEU A 115 -12.00 27.98 -10.11
CA LEU A 115 -12.27 27.37 -8.82
C LEU A 115 -11.19 26.32 -8.61
N ASN A 116 -10.46 26.46 -7.49
CA ASN A 116 -9.38 25.62 -6.96
C ASN A 116 -8.85 24.52 -7.89
N CYS A 117 -7.58 24.70 -8.27
CA CYS A 117 -6.64 23.73 -8.84
C CYS A 117 -7.29 22.47 -9.42
N ASN A 118 -7.45 22.42 -10.75
CA ASN A 118 -7.76 21.25 -11.60
C ASN A 118 -9.11 21.27 -12.35
N SER A 119 -9.73 22.44 -12.54
CA SER A 119 -10.84 22.60 -13.49
C SER A 119 -10.75 23.92 -14.23
N VAL A 120 -10.86 23.89 -15.56
CA VAL A 120 -10.90 25.10 -16.41
C VAL A 120 -12.31 25.24 -16.97
N ILE A 121 -13.03 26.28 -16.55
CA ILE A 121 -14.38 26.57 -17.06
C ILE A 121 -14.25 27.48 -18.29
N PHE A 122 -14.91 27.10 -19.39
CA PHE A 122 -15.04 27.95 -20.57
C PHE A 122 -16.48 28.48 -20.66
N SER A 123 -16.65 29.78 -20.90
CA SER A 123 -17.96 30.34 -21.25
C SER A 123 -17.84 31.13 -22.54
N ARG A 124 -18.76 30.90 -23.47
CA ARG A 124 -18.97 31.76 -24.65
C ARG A 124 -20.41 32.27 -24.62
N LEU A 125 -20.57 33.58 -24.64
CA LEU A 125 -21.86 34.23 -24.89
C LEU A 125 -22.04 34.31 -26.40
N ASP A 126 -22.97 33.53 -26.96
CA ASP A 126 -23.45 33.72 -28.33
C ASP A 126 -24.83 34.40 -28.29
N ASN A 127 -24.97 35.45 -29.10
CA ASN A 127 -26.14 36.34 -29.19
C ASN A 127 -27.46 35.58 -29.44
N GLY A 128 -28.11 35.12 -28.37
CA GLY A 128 -29.53 34.73 -28.38
C GLY A 128 -29.86 33.38 -27.75
N LYS A 129 -28.88 32.57 -27.31
CA LYS A 129 -29.12 31.38 -26.48
C LYS A 129 -27.94 31.17 -25.55
N ASP A 130 -28.14 31.45 -24.27
CA ASP A 130 -27.13 31.28 -23.22
C ASP A 130 -26.79 29.79 -23.07
N CYS A 131 -25.70 29.35 -23.70
CA CYS A 131 -25.18 27.98 -23.60
C CYS A 131 -23.82 28.00 -22.87
N PHE A 132 -23.74 27.31 -21.75
CA PHE A 132 -22.50 27.14 -20.96
C PHE A 132 -21.85 25.80 -21.31
N TYR A 133 -20.55 25.79 -21.58
CA TYR A 133 -19.78 24.57 -21.87
C TYR A 133 -18.79 24.30 -20.74
N ILE A 134 -19.05 23.29 -19.91
CA ILE A 134 -18.11 22.86 -18.87
C ILE A 134 -17.18 21.80 -19.47
N GLY A 135 -15.91 22.15 -19.67
CA GLY A 135 -14.87 21.20 -20.06
C GLY A 135 -13.98 20.88 -18.85
N VAL A 136 -14.12 19.70 -18.25
CA VAL A 136 -13.20 19.24 -17.20
C VAL A 136 -12.05 18.49 -17.87
N ILE A 137 -10.83 19.02 -17.77
CA ILE A 137 -9.61 18.28 -18.11
C ILE A 137 -9.15 17.61 -16.82
N ARG A 138 -9.50 16.33 -16.62
CA ARG A 138 -8.85 15.50 -15.59
C ARG A 138 -7.45 15.17 -16.11
N GLY A 139 -6.40 15.75 -15.50
CA GLY A 139 -5.14 15.02 -15.38
C GLY A 139 -5.38 13.76 -14.55
N SER A 140 -4.60 12.72 -14.77
CA SER A 140 -4.74 11.40 -14.13
C SER A 140 -4.31 11.42 -12.66
N PHE A 141 -5.05 12.16 -11.83
CA PHE A 141 -4.89 12.22 -10.38
C PHE A 141 -5.28 10.88 -9.77
N MET A 142 -4.36 9.91 -9.74
CA MET A 142 -4.59 8.65 -9.05
C MET A 142 -3.70 8.55 -7.81
N LYS A 143 -4.38 8.55 -6.65
CA LYS A 143 -3.80 8.28 -5.33
C LYS A 143 -4.05 6.84 -4.95
N LEU A 144 -2.99 6.17 -4.54
CA LEU A 144 -3.00 4.79 -4.11
C LEU A 144 -2.79 4.72 -2.59
N LEU A 145 -3.46 3.78 -1.94
CA LEU A 145 -3.06 3.29 -0.61
C LEU A 145 -2.50 1.88 -0.79
N HIS A 146 -1.21 1.70 -0.51
CA HIS A 146 -0.51 0.43 -0.64
C HIS A 146 -0.22 -0.17 0.75
N VAL A 147 -0.76 -1.35 1.00
CA VAL A 147 -0.55 -2.18 2.19
C VAL A 147 -0.22 -3.62 1.78
N SER A 148 0.43 -4.40 2.65
CA SER A 148 0.73 -5.81 2.45
C SER A 148 0.89 -6.51 3.80
N ASP A 149 1.04 -7.84 3.78
CA ASP A 149 1.53 -8.63 4.93
C ASP A 149 0.71 -8.37 6.21
N THR A 150 -0.62 -8.45 6.10
CA THR A 150 -1.54 -8.25 7.22
C THR A 150 -1.63 -9.49 8.10
N HIS A 151 -1.54 -10.68 7.52
CA HIS A 151 -1.58 -11.96 8.23
C HIS A 151 -2.77 -12.14 9.19
N LEU A 152 -3.99 -11.79 8.76
CA LEU A 152 -5.20 -12.05 9.52
C LEU A 152 -5.30 -13.53 9.94
N GLY A 153 -5.51 -13.74 11.24
CA GLY A 153 -5.56 -15.06 11.87
C GLY A 153 -4.23 -15.55 12.47
N TYR A 154 -3.14 -14.78 12.36
CA TYR A 154 -1.93 -15.02 13.14
C TYR A 154 -2.26 -15.00 14.64
N SER A 155 -1.96 -16.09 15.35
CA SER A 155 -2.44 -16.33 16.71
C SER A 155 -1.41 -17.08 17.55
N GLU A 156 -0.13 -16.75 17.39
CA GLU A 156 0.94 -17.34 18.18
C GLU A 156 0.82 -17.01 19.68
N TYR A 157 1.50 -17.82 20.50
CA TYR A 157 1.50 -17.75 21.97
C TYR A 157 0.12 -18.05 22.60
N THR A 158 0.04 -18.02 23.94
CA THR A 158 -1.13 -18.54 24.68
C THR A 158 -1.89 -17.49 25.48
N LYS A 159 -1.44 -16.23 25.48
CA LYS A 159 -2.09 -15.15 26.24
C LYS A 159 -3.43 -14.78 25.61
N ILE A 160 -4.43 -14.64 26.45
CA ILE A 160 -5.80 -14.30 26.08
C ILE A 160 -6.08 -12.84 26.41
N ASP A 161 -6.67 -12.13 25.45
CA ASP A 161 -7.20 -10.79 25.65
C ASP A 161 -8.39 -10.86 26.62
N PRO A 162 -8.36 -10.13 27.74
CA PRO A 162 -9.39 -10.26 28.77
C PRO A 162 -10.75 -9.68 28.36
N VAL A 163 -10.80 -8.83 27.33
CA VAL A 163 -12.02 -8.19 26.85
C VAL A 163 -12.71 -9.05 25.80
N THR A 164 -11.95 -9.58 24.84
CA THR A 164 -12.51 -10.34 23.71
C THR A 164 -12.50 -11.84 23.93
N GLY A 165 -11.68 -12.35 24.86
CA GLY A 165 -11.48 -13.77 25.09
C GLY A 165 -10.70 -14.47 23.97
N LEU A 166 -10.10 -13.73 23.05
CA LEU A 166 -9.30 -14.25 21.94
C LEU A 166 -7.81 -14.29 22.29
N ASN A 167 -7.01 -14.98 21.49
CA ASN A 167 -5.56 -14.83 21.58
C ASN A 167 -5.18 -13.35 21.38
N GLN A 168 -4.32 -12.82 22.25
CA GLN A 168 -3.98 -11.39 22.24
C GLN A 168 -3.31 -10.96 20.94
N ARG A 169 -2.45 -11.80 20.36
CA ARG A 169 -1.77 -11.50 19.09
C ARG A 169 -2.72 -11.53 17.90
N GLU A 170 -3.69 -12.44 17.91
CA GLU A 170 -4.80 -12.45 16.94
C GLU A 170 -5.56 -11.11 16.99
N GLN A 171 -5.82 -10.61 18.20
CA GLN A 171 -6.49 -9.33 18.40
C GLN A 171 -5.65 -8.13 17.94
N ASP A 172 -4.34 -8.15 18.19
CA ASP A 172 -3.42 -7.07 17.76
C ASP A 172 -3.42 -6.93 16.23
N VAL A 173 -3.35 -8.05 15.52
CA VAL A 173 -3.42 -8.09 14.05
C VAL A 173 -4.78 -7.57 13.54
N TYR A 174 -5.88 -7.93 14.20
CA TYR A 174 -7.20 -7.38 13.85
C TYR A 174 -7.31 -5.88 14.11
N ASN A 175 -6.68 -5.37 15.17
CA ASN A 175 -6.62 -3.95 15.47
C ASN A 175 -5.77 -3.20 14.42
N ALA A 176 -4.65 -3.77 14.00
CA ALA A 176 -3.82 -3.22 12.93
C ALA A 176 -4.59 -3.13 11.59
N TRP A 177 -5.29 -4.20 11.20
CA TRP A 177 -6.15 -4.17 10.02
C TRP A 177 -7.24 -3.10 10.12
N LYS A 178 -7.87 -2.95 11.28
CA LYS A 178 -8.85 -1.88 11.50
C LYS A 178 -8.24 -0.49 11.28
N GLN A 179 -7.01 -0.24 11.76
CA GLN A 179 -6.33 1.04 11.53
C GLN A 179 -6.08 1.30 10.04
N VAL A 180 -5.73 0.27 9.26
CA VAL A 180 -5.60 0.38 7.80
C VAL A 180 -6.94 0.72 7.15
N ILE A 181 -8.03 0.07 7.56
CA ILE A 181 -9.38 0.42 7.07
C ILE A 181 -9.74 1.86 7.41
N ASP A 182 -9.49 2.30 8.65
CA ASP A 182 -9.74 3.68 9.07
C ASP A 182 -8.88 4.68 8.25
N ALA A 183 -7.64 4.31 7.90
CA ALA A 183 -6.77 5.09 7.04
C ALA A 183 -7.27 5.23 5.60
N VAL A 184 -7.93 4.21 5.03
CA VAL A 184 -8.58 4.33 3.71
C VAL A 184 -9.60 5.46 3.72
N PHE A 185 -10.40 5.57 4.77
CA PHE A 185 -11.39 6.64 4.90
C PHE A 185 -10.80 7.99 5.29
N MET A 186 -9.62 8.02 5.89
CA MET A 186 -8.89 9.25 6.20
C MET A 186 -8.27 9.87 4.95
N HIS A 187 -7.61 9.05 4.13
CA HIS A 187 -6.82 9.53 2.99
C HIS A 187 -7.62 9.66 1.70
N HIS A 188 -8.78 8.99 1.61
CA HIS A 188 -9.62 8.94 0.41
C HIS A 188 -8.83 8.59 -0.87
N PRO A 189 -8.14 7.42 -0.90
CA PRO A 189 -7.42 7.01 -2.09
C PRO A 189 -8.38 6.67 -3.23
N ASP A 190 -7.93 6.82 -4.46
CA ASP A 190 -8.66 6.41 -5.66
C ASP A 190 -8.62 4.88 -5.84
N VAL A 191 -7.54 4.23 -5.38
CA VAL A 191 -7.41 2.75 -5.37
C VAL A 191 -6.68 2.29 -4.10
N VAL A 192 -7.18 1.22 -3.49
CA VAL A 192 -6.46 0.49 -2.43
C VAL A 192 -5.75 -0.72 -3.06
N ILE A 193 -4.50 -0.95 -2.68
CA ILE A 193 -3.69 -2.10 -3.09
C ILE A 193 -3.33 -2.90 -1.85
N HIS A 194 -3.64 -4.19 -1.85
CA HIS A 194 -3.12 -5.15 -0.89
C HIS A 194 -2.17 -6.14 -1.60
N ALA A 195 -0.86 -5.98 -1.40
CA ALA A 195 0.17 -6.69 -2.16
C ALA A 195 0.51 -8.09 -1.61
N GLY A 196 -0.51 -8.88 -1.22
CA GLY A 196 -0.35 -10.24 -0.72
C GLY A 196 -0.27 -10.38 0.80
N ASP A 197 -0.51 -11.61 1.26
CA ASP A 197 -0.54 -12.04 2.66
C ASP A 197 -1.58 -11.28 3.52
N LEU A 198 -2.80 -11.18 3.00
CA LEU A 198 -3.94 -10.71 3.78
C LEU A 198 -4.25 -11.67 4.93
N PHE A 199 -4.18 -12.97 4.68
CA PHE A 199 -4.34 -14.04 5.68
C PHE A 199 -3.02 -14.70 6.03
N HIS A 200 -2.90 -15.19 7.26
CA HIS A 200 -1.71 -15.91 7.71
C HIS A 200 -1.60 -17.35 7.19
N THR A 201 -2.70 -17.92 6.68
CA THR A 201 -2.75 -19.32 6.24
C THR A 201 -3.72 -19.49 5.07
N PRO A 202 -3.55 -20.50 4.19
CA PRO A 202 -4.45 -20.69 3.05
C PRO A 202 -5.87 -21.09 3.48
N ARG A 203 -6.04 -21.52 4.73
CA ARG A 203 -7.33 -21.86 5.34
C ARG A 203 -7.57 -21.00 6.59
N PRO A 204 -7.90 -19.72 6.41
CA PRO A 204 -8.11 -18.82 7.53
C PRO A 204 -9.28 -19.26 8.39
N SER A 205 -9.25 -18.89 9.67
CA SER A 205 -10.36 -19.16 10.59
C SER A 205 -11.61 -18.37 10.18
N ASN A 206 -12.81 -18.85 10.56
CA ASN A 206 -14.05 -18.11 10.30
C ASN A 206 -14.02 -16.68 10.86
N ARG A 207 -13.29 -16.45 11.95
CA ARG A 207 -13.10 -15.10 12.51
C ARG A 207 -12.23 -14.24 11.61
N ALA A 208 -11.07 -14.73 11.18
CA ALA A 208 -10.18 -14.01 10.27
C ALA A 208 -10.91 -13.67 8.96
N ILE A 209 -11.66 -14.63 8.42
CA ILE A 209 -12.53 -14.43 7.24
C ILE A 209 -13.53 -13.31 7.51
N ARG A 210 -14.29 -13.36 8.61
CA ARG A 210 -15.27 -12.32 8.96
C ARG A 210 -14.62 -10.93 9.05
N ILE A 211 -13.48 -10.81 9.74
CA ILE A 211 -12.76 -9.54 9.90
C ILE A 211 -12.28 -8.99 8.54
N ALA A 212 -11.74 -9.85 7.67
CA ALA A 212 -11.36 -9.47 6.31
C ALA A 212 -12.58 -8.99 5.50
N LEU A 213 -13.66 -9.77 5.49
CA LEU A 213 -14.89 -9.47 4.77
C LEU A 213 -15.51 -8.15 5.23
N GLU A 214 -15.55 -7.88 6.55
CA GLU A 214 -16.06 -6.62 7.09
C GLU A 214 -15.23 -5.41 6.62
N GLY A 215 -13.90 -5.52 6.61
CA GLY A 215 -13.01 -4.46 6.11
C GLY A 215 -13.18 -4.23 4.60
N ILE A 216 -13.14 -5.30 3.81
CA ILE A 216 -13.29 -5.26 2.36
C ILE A 216 -14.68 -4.75 1.96
N GLN A 217 -15.73 -5.17 2.67
CA GLN A 217 -17.10 -4.70 2.42
C GLN A 217 -17.21 -3.19 2.63
N LYS A 218 -16.53 -2.62 3.64
CA LYS A 218 -16.51 -1.16 3.85
C LYS A 218 -15.87 -0.43 2.68
N ILE A 219 -14.70 -0.90 2.21
CA ILE A 219 -13.99 -0.33 1.05
C ILE A 219 -14.88 -0.41 -0.20
N SER A 220 -15.40 -1.61 -0.48
CA SER A 220 -16.28 -1.90 -1.63
C SER A 220 -17.56 -1.06 -1.61
N SER A 221 -18.23 -0.94 -0.46
CA SER A 221 -19.47 -0.17 -0.31
C SER A 221 -19.25 1.34 -0.46
N ALA A 222 -18.03 1.82 -0.22
CA ALA A 222 -17.65 3.20 -0.49
C ALA A 222 -17.36 3.47 -1.97
N GLY A 223 -17.40 2.44 -2.83
CA GLY A 223 -17.11 2.54 -4.25
C GLY A 223 -15.61 2.68 -4.55
N ILE A 224 -14.74 2.38 -3.58
CA ILE A 224 -13.28 2.47 -3.75
C ILE A 224 -12.78 1.12 -4.32
N PRO A 225 -12.14 1.11 -5.50
CA PRO A 225 -11.49 -0.06 -6.04
C PRO A 225 -10.42 -0.64 -5.09
N LEU A 226 -10.47 -1.96 -4.88
CA LEU A 226 -9.46 -2.73 -4.15
C LEU A 226 -8.79 -3.71 -5.10
N VAL A 227 -7.50 -3.53 -5.36
CA VAL A 227 -6.64 -4.52 -6.04
C VAL A 227 -5.96 -5.35 -4.97
N LEU A 228 -6.20 -6.66 -4.99
CA LEU A 228 -5.72 -7.59 -3.98
C LEU A 228 -5.04 -8.76 -4.68
N ILE A 229 -3.81 -9.11 -4.30
CA ILE A 229 -3.14 -10.32 -4.78
C ILE A 229 -2.96 -11.32 -3.63
N SER A 230 -2.85 -12.61 -3.92
CA SER A 230 -2.46 -13.60 -2.92
C SER A 230 -0.95 -13.67 -2.74
N GLY A 231 -0.49 -13.78 -1.50
CA GLY A 231 0.91 -14.02 -1.16
C GLY A 231 1.26 -15.50 -0.93
N ASN A 232 2.45 -15.78 -0.37
CA ASN A 232 2.91 -17.14 -0.15
C ASN A 232 2.14 -17.85 0.97
N HIS A 233 1.64 -17.12 1.97
CA HIS A 233 0.81 -17.69 3.03
C HIS A 233 -0.59 -18.10 2.56
N GLU A 234 -0.99 -17.65 1.37
CA GLU A 234 -2.35 -17.81 0.86
C GLU A 234 -2.41 -18.78 -0.32
N THR A 235 -1.25 -19.12 -0.89
CA THR A 235 -1.14 -20.04 -2.02
C THR A 235 -1.36 -21.47 -1.53
N PRO A 236 -2.43 -22.17 -1.95
CA PRO A 236 -2.71 -23.53 -1.48
C PRO A 236 -1.66 -24.52 -2.00
N ARG A 237 -1.13 -25.36 -1.11
CA ARG A 237 -0.25 -26.48 -1.50
C ARG A 237 -0.95 -27.53 -2.36
N ILE A 238 -2.29 -27.60 -2.28
CA ILE A 238 -3.14 -28.50 -3.06
C ILE A 238 -4.20 -27.67 -3.77
N ARG A 239 -4.14 -27.62 -5.11
CA ARG A 239 -5.04 -26.82 -5.96
C ARG A 239 -6.53 -27.15 -5.82
N ALA A 240 -6.87 -28.38 -5.40
CA ALA A 240 -8.26 -28.85 -5.27
C ALA A 240 -9.06 -28.16 -4.14
N THR A 241 -8.42 -27.37 -3.29
CA THR A 241 -9.02 -26.84 -2.06
C THR A 241 -9.87 -25.59 -2.28
N GLY A 242 -9.80 -24.95 -3.46
CA GLY A 242 -10.35 -23.62 -3.68
C GLY A 242 -9.58 -22.52 -2.93
N SER A 243 -9.81 -21.25 -3.28
CA SER A 243 -9.21 -20.10 -2.62
C SER A 243 -10.26 -19.20 -1.99
N ILE A 244 -10.02 -18.71 -0.77
CA ILE A 244 -10.90 -17.70 -0.13
C ILE A 244 -11.02 -16.43 -0.99
N PHE A 245 -10.02 -16.16 -1.83
CA PHE A 245 -10.02 -15.03 -2.77
C PHE A 245 -11.15 -15.11 -3.80
N GLU A 246 -11.66 -16.31 -4.13
CA GLU A 246 -12.85 -16.47 -4.96
C GLU A 246 -14.06 -15.80 -4.31
N SER A 247 -14.19 -15.90 -2.99
CA SER A 247 -15.26 -15.23 -2.24
C SER A 247 -15.03 -13.72 -2.11
N LEU A 248 -13.77 -13.29 -1.98
CA LEU A 248 -13.42 -11.87 -1.94
C LEU A 248 -13.70 -11.17 -3.28
N ALA A 249 -13.48 -11.87 -4.39
CA ALA A 249 -13.75 -11.37 -5.74
C ALA A 249 -15.25 -11.15 -6.04
N LEU A 250 -16.16 -11.65 -5.20
CA LEU A 250 -17.60 -11.44 -5.36
C LEU A 250 -18.06 -10.02 -4.98
N PHE A 251 -17.23 -9.28 -4.24
CA PHE A 251 -17.57 -7.92 -3.83
C PHE A 251 -17.42 -6.96 -5.02
N PRO A 252 -18.37 -6.02 -5.21
CA PRO A 252 -18.21 -4.96 -6.20
C PRO A 252 -16.91 -4.19 -6.00
N HIS A 253 -16.24 -3.81 -7.08
CA HIS A 253 -14.98 -3.05 -7.04
C HIS A 253 -13.80 -3.78 -6.38
N VAL A 254 -13.89 -5.09 -6.14
CA VAL A 254 -12.75 -5.91 -5.69
C VAL A 254 -12.16 -6.68 -6.87
N TYR A 255 -10.87 -6.49 -7.10
CA TYR A 255 -10.08 -7.08 -8.17
C TYR A 255 -9.02 -8.00 -7.55
N ALA A 256 -9.36 -9.28 -7.44
CA ALA A 256 -8.51 -10.26 -6.76
C ALA A 256 -7.73 -11.10 -7.76
N ALA A 257 -6.40 -11.15 -7.63
CA ALA A 257 -5.53 -12.05 -8.39
C ALA A 257 -4.94 -13.14 -7.49
N PHE A 258 -5.18 -14.40 -7.81
CA PHE A 258 -4.80 -15.53 -6.94
C PHE A 258 -4.55 -16.84 -7.70
N SER A 259 -4.58 -16.80 -9.03
CA SER A 259 -4.49 -17.99 -9.88
C SER A 259 -3.05 -18.37 -10.28
N SER A 260 -2.05 -17.96 -9.49
CA SER A 260 -0.60 -18.16 -9.76
C SER A 260 -0.19 -17.79 -11.20
N ARG A 261 -0.82 -16.77 -11.78
CA ARG A 261 -0.58 -16.22 -13.11
C ARG A 261 -0.81 -14.71 -13.09
N LEU A 262 -0.36 -14.01 -14.12
CA LEU A 262 -0.66 -12.60 -14.27
C LEU A 262 -2.16 -12.38 -14.49
N GLU A 263 -2.74 -11.48 -13.70
CA GLU A 263 -4.08 -10.93 -13.94
C GLU A 263 -3.95 -9.43 -14.23
N THR A 264 -4.80 -8.91 -15.11
CA THR A 264 -4.72 -7.51 -15.55
C THR A 264 -6.07 -6.85 -15.36
N PHE A 265 -6.08 -5.71 -14.67
CA PHE A 265 -7.27 -4.94 -14.38
C PHE A 265 -7.10 -3.52 -14.90
N SER A 266 -8.16 -2.96 -15.49
CA SER A 266 -8.19 -1.56 -15.91
C SER A 266 -9.12 -0.80 -14.97
N ILE A 267 -8.58 0.19 -14.27
CA ILE A 267 -9.31 1.05 -13.35
C ILE A 267 -9.06 2.49 -13.79
N GLU A 268 -10.13 3.17 -14.21
CA GLU A 268 -10.04 4.43 -14.95
C GLU A 268 -9.11 4.32 -16.19
N ASP A 269 -8.04 5.10 -16.25
CA ASP A 269 -7.02 5.12 -17.31
C ASP A 269 -5.71 4.41 -16.91
N VAL A 270 -5.68 3.76 -15.73
CA VAL A 270 -4.52 3.04 -15.21
C VAL A 270 -4.70 1.54 -15.38
N THR A 271 -3.67 0.87 -15.89
CA THR A 271 -3.64 -0.60 -15.97
C THR A 271 -2.85 -1.17 -14.79
N PHE A 272 -3.50 -2.04 -14.02
CA PHE A 272 -2.92 -2.79 -12.92
C PHE A 272 -2.55 -4.18 -13.39
N PHE A 273 -1.25 -4.49 -13.35
CA PHE A 273 -0.72 -5.83 -13.51
C PHE A 273 -0.61 -6.47 -12.13
N ALA A 274 -1.46 -7.45 -11.84
CA ALA A 274 -1.52 -8.13 -10.57
C ALA A 274 -0.86 -9.51 -10.70
N LEU A 275 0.32 -9.66 -10.10
CA LEU A 275 1.10 -10.88 -10.10
C LEU A 275 1.10 -11.49 -8.69
N PRO A 276 0.19 -12.42 -8.37
CA PRO A 276 0.22 -13.13 -7.09
C PRO A 276 1.47 -14.00 -6.97
N HIS A 277 1.71 -14.49 -5.76
CA HIS A 277 2.70 -15.54 -5.53
C HIS A 277 2.43 -16.78 -6.41
N CYS A 278 3.49 -17.34 -6.99
CA CYS A 278 3.46 -18.55 -7.80
C CYS A 278 4.08 -19.70 -7.02
N SER A 279 3.44 -20.88 -7.05
CA SER A 279 3.97 -22.05 -6.33
C SER A 279 5.24 -22.60 -6.96
N LEU A 280 5.39 -22.42 -8.27
CA LEU A 280 6.47 -22.97 -9.07
C LEU A 280 7.22 -21.87 -9.80
N THR A 281 8.53 -22.04 -9.96
CA THR A 281 9.40 -21.11 -10.70
C THR A 281 8.92 -20.95 -12.15
N GLU A 282 8.50 -22.02 -12.80
CA GLU A 282 8.01 -22.00 -14.18
C GLU A 282 6.72 -21.18 -14.34
N GLU A 283 5.88 -21.15 -13.31
CA GLU A 283 4.67 -20.31 -13.29
C GLU A 283 5.05 -18.82 -13.23
N LEU A 284 6.02 -18.48 -12.39
CA LEU A 284 6.54 -17.12 -12.29
C LEU A 284 7.19 -16.67 -13.60
N GLU A 285 8.07 -17.49 -14.18
CA GLU A 285 8.74 -17.20 -15.46
C GLU A 285 7.71 -16.94 -16.57
N LYS A 286 6.68 -17.78 -16.65
CA LYS A 286 5.59 -17.61 -17.60
C LYS A 286 4.83 -16.30 -17.37
N ALA A 287 4.50 -15.99 -16.12
CA ALA A 287 3.78 -14.76 -15.78
C ALA A 287 4.61 -13.49 -16.08
N ILE A 288 5.94 -13.56 -15.95
CA ILE A 288 6.85 -12.48 -16.35
C ILE A 288 6.86 -12.27 -17.87
N GLU A 289 6.83 -13.33 -18.66
CA GLU A 289 6.75 -13.21 -20.12
C GLU A 289 5.38 -12.66 -20.56
N GLU A 290 4.30 -13.09 -19.88
CA GLU A 290 2.96 -12.52 -20.06
C GLU A 290 2.94 -11.02 -19.70
N LEU A 291 3.60 -10.61 -18.62
CA LEU A 291 3.72 -9.21 -18.20
C LEU A 291 4.41 -8.36 -19.27
N LYS A 292 5.52 -8.85 -19.81
CA LYS A 292 6.25 -8.16 -20.88
C LYS A 292 5.36 -7.95 -22.11
N SER A 293 4.64 -8.98 -22.52
CA SER A 293 3.71 -8.93 -23.65
C SER A 293 2.51 -8.00 -23.37
N ALA A 294 1.95 -8.05 -22.16
CA ALA A 294 0.79 -7.25 -21.76
C ALA A 294 1.15 -5.76 -21.64
N LYS A 295 2.31 -5.43 -21.10
CA LYS A 295 2.78 -4.03 -20.99
C LYS A 295 3.00 -3.35 -22.34
N GLN A 296 3.38 -4.10 -23.37
CA GLN A 296 3.53 -3.56 -24.73
C GLN A 296 2.19 -3.29 -25.42
N LYS A 297 1.14 -4.04 -25.06
CA LYS A 297 -0.19 -3.96 -25.67
C LYS A 297 -1.08 -2.89 -25.03
N ASN A 298 -0.86 -2.62 -23.74
CA ASN A 298 -1.61 -1.61 -23.01
C ASN A 298 -0.88 -0.26 -23.07
N ALA A 299 -1.64 0.79 -23.34
CA ALA A 299 -1.14 2.16 -23.33
C ALA A 299 -1.53 2.84 -22.01
N GLY A 300 -0.77 3.86 -21.62
CA GLY A 300 -1.03 4.64 -20.41
C GLY A 300 -0.17 4.24 -19.21
N PRO A 301 -0.48 4.77 -18.03
CA PRO A 301 0.21 4.44 -16.78
C PRO A 301 -0.03 2.99 -16.37
N HIS A 302 1.04 2.36 -15.90
CA HIS A 302 1.05 0.95 -15.49
C HIS A 302 1.46 0.82 -14.03
N VAL A 303 0.63 0.16 -13.22
CA VAL A 303 0.96 -0.21 -11.84
C VAL A 303 1.18 -1.71 -11.76
N LEU A 304 2.30 -2.16 -11.19
CA LEU A 304 2.55 -3.58 -10.93
C LEU A 304 2.33 -3.86 -9.44
N VAL A 305 1.59 -4.92 -9.12
CA VAL A 305 1.43 -5.43 -7.76
C VAL A 305 2.00 -6.84 -7.72
N SER A 306 2.97 -7.10 -6.85
CA SER A 306 3.64 -8.40 -6.77
C SER A 306 4.06 -8.76 -5.35
N HIS A 307 4.28 -10.04 -5.09
CA HIS A 307 4.62 -10.58 -3.78
C HIS A 307 5.82 -11.53 -3.86
N GLY A 308 6.88 -11.22 -3.12
CA GLY A 308 8.11 -12.00 -3.06
C GLY A 308 9.35 -11.15 -2.81
N ALA A 309 10.51 -11.80 -2.68
CA ALA A 309 11.78 -11.16 -2.36
C ALA A 309 12.46 -10.52 -3.58
N TRP A 310 12.67 -9.22 -3.52
CA TRP A 310 13.29 -8.46 -4.60
C TRP A 310 14.79 -8.80 -4.70
N SER A 311 15.19 -9.30 -5.86
CA SER A 311 16.57 -9.75 -6.15
C SER A 311 17.41 -8.71 -6.88
N GLY A 312 17.33 -7.45 -6.43
CA GLY A 312 18.09 -6.33 -6.98
C GLY A 312 19.52 -6.23 -6.43
N LYS A 313 20.10 -5.01 -6.45
CA LYS A 313 21.44 -4.75 -5.86
C LYS A 313 21.50 -5.02 -4.36
N ALA A 314 20.35 -4.91 -3.68
CA ALA A 314 20.14 -5.39 -2.32
C ALA A 314 19.06 -6.48 -2.41
N SER A 315 19.31 -7.60 -1.73
CA SER A 315 18.33 -8.67 -1.56
C SER A 315 17.52 -8.39 -0.31
N TYR A 316 16.20 -8.33 -0.45
CA TYR A 316 15.28 -8.17 0.66
C TYR A 316 14.54 -9.49 0.85
N SER A 317 15.00 -10.26 1.84
CA SER A 317 14.57 -11.62 2.10
C SER A 317 14.10 -11.75 3.54
N MET A 318 13.04 -12.52 3.76
CA MET A 318 12.58 -12.96 5.08
C MET A 318 13.31 -14.23 5.55
N GLY A 319 14.15 -14.83 4.69
CA GLY A 319 14.90 -16.06 5.00
C GLY A 319 14.02 -17.32 4.98
N GLU A 320 12.84 -17.24 4.37
CA GLU A 320 11.93 -18.38 4.24
C GLU A 320 12.46 -19.43 3.26
N PHE A 321 12.13 -20.69 3.51
CA PHE A 321 12.50 -21.78 2.62
C PHE A 321 11.74 -21.67 1.29
N ASN A 322 12.47 -21.75 0.17
CA ASN A 322 11.94 -21.57 -1.20
C ASN A 322 11.26 -20.20 -1.43
N GLU A 323 11.81 -19.15 -0.86
CA GLU A 323 11.35 -17.78 -1.07
C GLU A 323 11.32 -17.41 -2.57
N GLN A 324 10.17 -16.92 -3.04
CA GLN A 324 10.02 -16.49 -4.43
C GLN A 324 10.84 -15.24 -4.70
N ARG A 325 11.83 -15.34 -5.59
CA ARG A 325 12.72 -14.24 -5.96
C ARG A 325 12.18 -13.46 -7.16
N LEU A 326 11.81 -12.20 -6.92
CA LEU A 326 11.33 -11.29 -7.95
C LEU A 326 12.50 -10.62 -8.69
N PRO A 327 12.48 -10.59 -10.03
CA PRO A 327 13.49 -9.89 -10.80
C PRO A 327 13.25 -8.38 -10.83
N ASP A 328 14.20 -7.65 -11.41
CA ASP A 328 14.02 -6.25 -11.75
C ASP A 328 13.06 -6.11 -12.96
N PHE A 329 11.75 -5.98 -12.69
CA PHE A 329 10.71 -5.98 -13.73
C PHE A 329 10.89 -4.88 -14.77
N GLU A 330 11.44 -3.72 -14.40
CA GLU A 330 11.67 -2.62 -15.35
C GLU A 330 12.80 -2.94 -16.34
N LYS A 331 13.83 -3.67 -15.89
CA LYS A 331 14.88 -4.16 -16.81
C LYS A 331 14.33 -5.19 -17.78
N ILE A 332 13.47 -6.09 -17.33
CA ILE A 332 12.88 -7.14 -18.17
C ILE A 332 11.89 -6.54 -19.18
N THR A 333 11.04 -5.62 -18.73
CA THR A 333 10.00 -5.01 -19.56
C THR A 333 10.49 -3.82 -20.40
N GLY A 334 11.71 -3.33 -20.15
CA GLY A 334 12.37 -2.28 -20.94
C GLY A 334 11.80 -0.87 -20.75
N SER A 335 10.89 -0.67 -19.80
CA SER A 335 10.26 0.63 -19.50
C SER A 335 9.84 0.70 -18.03
N PRO A 336 9.79 1.90 -17.43
CA PRO A 336 9.39 2.05 -16.04
C PRO A 336 7.90 1.75 -15.84
N PHE A 337 7.51 1.45 -14.60
CA PHE A 337 6.11 1.47 -14.17
C PHE A 337 5.79 2.83 -13.55
N ALA A 338 4.51 3.24 -13.54
CA ALA A 338 4.08 4.39 -12.75
C ALA A 338 4.31 4.11 -11.25
N TYR A 339 4.03 2.88 -10.82
CA TYR A 339 4.35 2.38 -9.48
C TYR A 339 4.46 0.85 -9.45
N VAL A 340 5.28 0.32 -8.55
CA VAL A 340 5.41 -1.10 -8.24
C VAL A 340 5.19 -1.29 -6.73
N ALA A 341 4.06 -1.89 -6.41
CA ALA A 341 3.64 -2.25 -5.06
C ALA A 341 4.14 -3.67 -4.73
N LEU A 342 5.06 -3.79 -3.77
CA LEU A 342 5.60 -5.07 -3.32
C LEU A 342 5.12 -5.41 -1.90
N GLY A 343 4.76 -6.68 -1.69
CA GLY A 343 4.62 -7.31 -0.37
C GLY A 343 5.58 -8.49 -0.22
N HIS A 344 5.58 -9.13 0.96
CA HIS A 344 6.44 -10.23 1.44
C HIS A 344 7.53 -9.80 2.42
N TYR A 345 8.19 -8.66 2.15
CA TYR A 345 9.22 -8.15 3.06
C TYR A 345 8.59 -7.26 4.12
N HIS A 346 8.64 -7.70 5.38
CA HIS A 346 7.89 -7.08 6.48
C HIS A 346 8.44 -5.72 6.96
N ARG A 347 9.46 -5.17 6.29
CA ARG A 347 9.95 -3.81 6.58
C ARG A 347 9.67 -2.89 5.42
N HIS A 348 9.35 -1.63 5.74
CA HIS A 348 9.22 -0.62 4.71
C HIS A 348 10.58 -0.37 4.06
N VAL A 349 10.62 -0.49 2.73
CA VAL A 349 11.81 -0.22 1.94
C VAL A 349 11.41 0.50 0.66
N GLN A 350 11.94 1.70 0.44
CA GLN A 350 11.87 2.38 -0.84
C GLN A 350 13.06 1.93 -1.72
N ILE A 351 12.82 1.03 -2.67
CA ILE A 351 13.86 0.47 -3.55
C ILE A 351 14.28 1.49 -4.62
N ARG A 352 13.29 2.16 -5.20
CA ARG A 352 13.38 3.29 -6.15
C ARG A 352 12.21 4.22 -5.90
N SER A 353 12.18 5.42 -6.47
CA SER A 353 11.06 6.37 -6.29
C SER A 353 9.67 5.77 -6.56
N ASN A 354 9.58 4.81 -7.48
CA ASN A 354 8.34 4.14 -7.89
C ASN A 354 8.25 2.66 -7.46
N ILE A 355 9.17 2.13 -6.66
CA ILE A 355 9.17 0.72 -6.24
C ILE A 355 9.37 0.66 -4.72
N ALA A 356 8.40 0.10 -3.99
CA ALA A 356 8.50 0.00 -2.55
C ALA A 356 7.82 -1.25 -1.96
N TYR A 357 8.37 -1.71 -0.84
CA TYR A 357 7.67 -2.57 0.12
C TYR A 357 6.89 -1.73 1.11
N SER A 358 5.65 -2.11 1.41
CA SER A 358 4.81 -1.34 2.33
C SER A 358 5.07 -1.61 3.81
N SER A 359 5.79 -2.68 4.18
CA SER A 359 5.88 -3.28 5.54
C SER A 359 4.69 -4.14 5.92
N SER A 360 4.83 -4.93 7.00
CA SER A 360 3.70 -5.60 7.64
C SER A 360 2.87 -4.63 8.47
N THR A 361 1.58 -4.94 8.62
CA THR A 361 0.70 -4.14 9.49
C THR A 361 0.86 -4.51 10.97
N GLU A 362 1.40 -5.70 11.26
CA GLU A 362 1.88 -6.06 12.58
C GLU A 362 3.00 -7.10 12.52
N ARG A 363 3.90 -7.05 13.49
CA ARG A 363 5.07 -7.95 13.59
C ARG A 363 4.67 -9.39 13.89
N THR A 364 5.16 -10.33 13.10
CA THR A 364 4.89 -11.78 13.31
C THR A 364 6.09 -12.51 13.92
N SER A 365 7.24 -11.84 14.09
CA SER A 365 8.44 -12.39 14.72
C SER A 365 9.30 -11.34 15.43
N PHE A 366 10.15 -11.79 16.38
CA PHE A 366 11.14 -10.92 17.03
C PHE A 366 12.26 -10.45 16.09
N ASN A 367 12.37 -11.00 14.88
CA ASN A 367 13.28 -10.47 13.87
C ASN A 367 12.85 -9.08 13.41
N GLU A 368 11.57 -8.74 13.55
CA GLU A 368 10.97 -7.46 13.15
C GLU A 368 10.84 -6.47 14.32
N TYR A 369 11.42 -6.74 15.50
CA TYR A 369 11.15 -6.00 16.74
C TYR A 369 11.29 -4.48 16.63
N ASN A 370 12.21 -4.00 15.79
CA ASN A 370 12.49 -2.58 15.55
C ASN A 370 11.94 -2.05 14.22
N ALA A 371 11.25 -2.88 13.45
CA ALA A 371 10.64 -2.47 12.19
C ALA A 371 9.32 -1.75 12.50
N PRO A 372 9.10 -0.51 12.02
CA PRO A 372 7.79 0.10 12.10
C PRO A 372 6.79 -0.68 11.24
N CYS A 373 5.53 -0.65 11.65
CA CYS A 373 4.40 -1.26 10.93
C CYS A 373 3.54 -0.16 10.33
N GLY A 374 2.98 -0.36 9.15
CA GLY A 374 2.30 0.73 8.46
C GLY A 374 1.81 0.43 7.06
N TYR A 375 1.55 1.51 6.32
CA TYR A 375 1.13 1.50 4.92
C TYR A 375 1.71 2.71 4.18
N LEU A 376 1.58 2.73 2.85
CA LEU A 376 2.03 3.82 1.99
C LEU A 376 0.84 4.53 1.34
N THR A 377 0.88 5.85 1.29
CA THR A 377 0.09 6.63 0.32
C THR A 377 0.99 7.03 -0.83
N VAL A 378 0.53 6.83 -2.06
CA VAL A 378 1.32 7.10 -3.27
C VAL A 378 0.50 7.96 -4.21
N ASP A 379 1.09 9.05 -4.68
CA ASP A 379 0.50 9.91 -5.70
C ASP A 379 1.24 9.68 -7.02
N LEU A 380 0.52 9.14 -8.01
CA LEU A 380 1.12 8.72 -9.28
C LEU A 380 1.61 9.90 -10.14
N ASP A 381 1.08 11.10 -9.93
CA ASP A 381 1.46 12.29 -10.71
C ASP A 381 2.75 12.93 -10.18
N SER A 382 2.84 13.08 -8.87
CA SER A 382 4.02 13.64 -8.20
C SER A 382 5.14 12.61 -8.01
N HIS A 383 4.84 11.33 -8.23
CA HIS A 383 5.70 10.20 -7.89
C HIS A 383 6.15 10.21 -6.42
N GLN A 384 5.31 10.77 -5.54
CA GLN A 384 5.59 10.85 -4.11
C GLN A 384 4.94 9.68 -3.40
N SER A 385 5.76 8.94 -2.63
CA SER A 385 5.30 7.98 -1.63
C SER A 385 5.52 8.55 -0.23
N VAL A 386 4.54 8.35 0.65
CA VAL A 386 4.63 8.72 2.07
C VAL A 386 4.26 7.49 2.89
N TYR A 387 5.17 7.10 3.79
CA TYR A 387 4.95 6.02 4.75
C TYR A 387 4.23 6.54 5.98
N HIS A 388 3.19 5.82 6.40
CA HIS A 388 2.39 6.12 7.58
C HIS A 388 2.48 4.95 8.54
N GLU A 389 3.04 5.22 9.71
CA GLU A 389 3.10 4.24 10.79
C GLU A 389 1.71 4.05 11.41
N ILE A 390 1.41 2.81 11.79
CA ILE A 390 0.24 2.47 12.60
C ILE A 390 0.67 1.98 13.97
N GLU A 391 -0.21 2.10 14.94
CA GLU A 391 0.09 1.64 16.29
C GLU A 391 0.18 0.10 16.29
N SER A 392 1.35 -0.39 16.71
CA SER A 392 1.67 -1.81 16.86
C SER A 392 2.02 -2.11 18.32
N ARG A 393 1.91 -3.38 18.72
CA ARG A 393 2.31 -3.76 20.08
C ARG A 393 3.81 -3.52 20.27
N PRO A 394 4.24 -2.90 21.38
CA PRO A 394 5.67 -2.74 21.65
C PRO A 394 6.38 -4.09 21.70
N MET A 395 7.46 -4.21 20.94
CA MET A 395 8.32 -5.38 20.91
C MET A 395 9.75 -4.95 21.25
N ILE A 396 10.33 -5.52 22.31
CA ILE A 396 11.59 -5.05 22.87
C ILE A 396 12.56 -6.23 22.94
N LYS A 397 13.72 -6.08 22.30
CA LYS A 397 14.81 -7.04 22.40
C LYS A 397 15.88 -6.48 23.34
N ALA A 398 16.14 -7.20 24.42
CA ALA A 398 17.23 -6.86 25.33
C ALA A 398 18.59 -7.02 24.63
N PRO A 399 19.59 -6.18 24.94
CA PRO A 399 20.97 -6.47 24.59
C PRO A 399 21.36 -7.85 25.13
N THR A 400 22.07 -8.64 24.32
CA THR A 400 22.57 -9.94 24.76
C THR A 400 23.47 -9.76 25.97
N ILE A 401 23.18 -10.49 27.05
CA ILE A 401 23.99 -10.49 28.26
C ILE A 401 25.04 -11.59 28.13
N ASP A 402 26.29 -11.18 27.95
CA ASP A 402 27.45 -12.06 28.11
C ASP A 402 27.55 -12.49 29.58
N CYS A 403 27.39 -13.78 29.82
CA CYS A 403 27.38 -14.40 31.15
C CYS A 403 28.74 -14.95 31.56
N THR A 404 29.81 -14.65 30.82
CA THR A 404 31.18 -15.03 31.18
C THR A 404 31.51 -14.52 32.58
N ASP A 405 31.91 -15.45 33.46
CA ASP A 405 32.27 -15.21 34.86
C ASP A 405 31.18 -14.51 35.70
N LEU A 406 29.92 -14.54 35.27
CA LEU A 406 28.80 -13.97 36.02
C LEU A 406 28.15 -14.98 36.96
N THR A 407 27.85 -14.55 38.18
CA THR A 407 26.97 -15.30 39.07
C THR A 407 25.51 -15.17 38.62
N VAL A 408 24.67 -16.13 38.99
CA VAL A 408 23.21 -16.08 38.75
C VAL A 408 22.59 -14.78 39.26
N GLN A 409 23.02 -14.30 40.45
CA GLN A 409 22.50 -13.05 41.01
C GLN A 409 22.85 -11.85 40.12
N ASN A 410 24.08 -11.78 39.59
CA ASN A 410 24.45 -10.68 38.70
C ASN A 410 23.70 -10.70 37.36
N ILE A 411 23.32 -11.89 36.87
CA ILE A 411 22.45 -12.02 35.70
C ILE A 411 21.07 -11.44 36.02
N TYR A 412 20.48 -11.80 37.17
CA TYR A 412 19.19 -11.26 37.61
C TYR A 412 19.22 -9.74 37.82
N ASP A 413 20.27 -9.21 38.44
CA ASP A 413 20.42 -7.76 38.65
C ASP A 413 20.45 -7.01 37.31
N ARG A 414 21.14 -7.55 36.29
CA ARG A 414 21.16 -6.97 34.93
C ARG A 414 19.80 -7.04 34.24
N LEU A 415 19.08 -8.15 34.39
CA LEU A 415 17.72 -8.30 33.85
C LEU A 415 16.74 -7.33 34.53
N GLN A 416 16.85 -7.13 35.85
CA GLN A 416 16.07 -6.15 36.60
C GLN A 416 16.36 -4.72 36.15
N GLU A 417 17.63 -4.39 35.91
CA GLU A 417 17.98 -3.07 35.39
C GLU A 417 17.37 -2.83 34.00
N PHE A 418 17.45 -3.83 33.12
CA PHE A 418 16.84 -3.74 31.80
C PHE A 418 15.30 -3.61 31.88
N GLN A 419 14.66 -4.35 32.79
CA GLN A 419 13.21 -4.33 32.97
C GLN A 419 12.66 -2.93 33.26
N LYS A 420 13.43 -2.03 33.88
CA LYS A 420 13.02 -0.65 34.12
C LYS A 420 12.72 0.14 32.84
N SER A 421 13.24 -0.29 31.69
CA SER A 421 12.97 0.33 30.38
C SER A 421 11.84 -0.35 29.59
N VAL A 422 11.28 -1.44 30.13
CA VAL A 422 10.21 -2.20 29.48
C VAL A 422 8.86 -1.61 29.81
N THR A 423 8.06 -1.33 28.77
CA THR A 423 6.68 -0.88 28.91
C THR A 423 5.74 -2.06 29.21
N ASP A 424 4.73 -1.84 30.05
CA ASP A 424 3.70 -2.82 30.35
C ASP A 424 2.99 -3.31 29.07
N GLY A 425 2.68 -4.62 29.02
CA GLY A 425 2.03 -5.25 27.87
C GLY A 425 2.91 -5.44 26.63
N ALA A 426 4.20 -5.07 26.69
CA ALA A 426 5.16 -5.33 25.62
C ALA A 426 5.46 -6.82 25.46
N MET A 427 5.94 -7.20 24.27
CA MET A 427 6.61 -8.47 24.03
C MET A 427 8.11 -8.27 24.23
N VAL A 428 8.75 -9.09 25.07
CA VAL A 428 10.17 -8.95 25.41
C VAL A 428 10.94 -10.21 25.03
N GLN A 429 12.09 -10.04 24.40
CA GLN A 429 13.07 -11.11 24.21
C GLN A 429 14.32 -10.81 25.03
N VAL A 430 14.77 -11.77 25.83
CA VAL A 430 16.03 -11.73 26.57
C VAL A 430 16.96 -12.82 26.06
N SER A 431 18.22 -12.47 25.83
CA SER A 431 19.24 -13.39 25.32
C SER A 431 20.42 -13.40 26.28
N LEU A 432 20.79 -14.58 26.78
CA LEU A 432 21.95 -14.81 27.62
C LEU A 432 22.96 -15.68 26.85
N SER A 433 24.21 -15.24 26.73
CA SER A 433 25.27 -15.96 26.03
C SER A 433 26.41 -16.37 26.96
N GLU A 434 27.23 -17.33 26.52
CA GLU A 434 28.41 -17.82 27.26
C GLU A 434 28.09 -18.32 28.68
N ILE A 435 26.91 -18.90 28.89
CA ILE A 435 26.51 -19.43 30.20
C ILE A 435 27.29 -20.71 30.48
N ASP A 436 28.07 -20.74 31.57
CA ASP A 436 28.73 -21.95 32.03
C ASP A 436 27.71 -22.97 32.59
N THR A 437 28.14 -24.23 32.73
CA THR A 437 27.22 -25.32 33.11
C THR A 437 26.71 -25.18 34.55
N GLU A 438 27.51 -24.70 35.50
CA GLU A 438 27.08 -24.55 36.89
C GLU A 438 26.05 -23.42 37.03
N THR A 439 26.31 -22.28 36.38
CA THR A 439 25.39 -21.14 36.34
C THR A 439 24.09 -21.50 35.64
N PHE A 440 24.16 -22.20 34.49
CA PHE A 440 22.96 -22.62 33.75
C PHE A 440 22.05 -23.53 34.60
N LEU A 441 22.61 -24.48 35.35
CA LEU A 441 21.83 -25.39 36.19
C LEU A 441 21.17 -24.70 37.39
N ARG A 442 21.70 -23.55 37.82
CA ARG A 442 21.14 -22.73 38.90
C ARG A 442 20.19 -21.64 38.41
N LEU A 443 20.16 -21.36 37.10
CA LEU A 443 19.31 -20.35 36.52
C LEU A 443 17.85 -20.81 36.52
N GLU A 444 17.01 -20.16 37.32
CA GLU A 444 15.58 -20.44 37.37
C GLU A 444 14.81 -19.55 36.38
N SER A 445 14.14 -20.18 35.41
CA SER A 445 13.27 -19.50 34.44
C SER A 445 12.14 -18.73 35.12
N ARG A 446 11.61 -19.26 36.23
CA ARG A 446 10.52 -18.64 37.01
C ARG A 446 10.94 -17.29 37.59
N VAL A 447 12.15 -17.17 38.14
CA VAL A 447 12.66 -15.90 38.66
C VAL A 447 12.75 -14.86 37.55
N ILE A 448 13.15 -15.28 36.34
CA ILE A 448 13.15 -14.40 35.17
C ILE A 448 11.72 -13.94 34.82
N ASP A 449 10.70 -14.82 34.91
CA ASP A 449 9.30 -14.40 34.71
C ASP A 449 8.85 -13.38 35.77
N GLU A 450 9.26 -13.58 37.03
CA GLU A 450 8.92 -12.69 38.15
C GLU A 450 9.61 -11.31 38.03
N ILE A 451 10.75 -11.21 37.34
CA ILE A 451 11.39 -9.93 36.99
C ILE A 451 10.52 -9.14 36.00
N PHE A 452 9.84 -9.81 35.06
CA PHE A 452 9.01 -9.18 34.03
C PHE A 452 7.51 -9.50 34.20
N PRO A 453 6.85 -9.08 35.30
CA PRO A 453 5.50 -9.55 35.64
C PRO A 453 4.41 -9.04 34.68
N ASN A 454 4.63 -7.88 34.05
CA ASN A 454 3.62 -7.17 33.26
C ASN A 454 3.81 -7.30 31.73
N VAL A 455 4.77 -8.10 31.26
CA VAL A 455 4.97 -8.30 29.82
C VAL A 455 3.91 -9.26 29.28
N LEU A 456 3.51 -9.06 28.02
CA LEU A 456 2.60 -9.99 27.37
C LEU A 456 3.29 -11.33 27.17
N ILE A 457 4.47 -11.31 26.56
CA ILE A 457 5.26 -12.49 26.22
C ILE A 457 6.72 -12.21 26.61
N LEU A 458 7.36 -13.20 27.21
CA LEU A 458 8.78 -13.20 27.53
C LEU A 458 9.47 -14.37 26.83
N GLU A 459 10.16 -14.07 25.73
CA GLU A 459 10.99 -15.05 25.03
C GLU A 459 12.40 -15.08 25.63
N LYS A 460 12.89 -16.27 25.96
CA LYS A 460 14.16 -16.48 26.63
C LYS A 460 15.07 -17.32 25.75
N GLN A 461 16.24 -16.78 25.41
CA GLN A 461 17.25 -17.47 24.62
C GLN A 461 18.49 -17.69 25.48
N PHE A 462 18.89 -18.94 25.66
CA PHE A 462 20.04 -19.31 26.46
C PHE A 462 21.08 -20.02 25.59
N TYR A 463 22.22 -19.36 25.38
CA TYR A 463 23.35 -19.93 24.66
C TYR A 463 24.42 -20.34 25.66
N ARG A 464 24.61 -21.65 25.78
CA ARG A 464 25.63 -22.21 26.69
C ARG A 464 27.00 -22.11 26.04
N LYS A 465 28.03 -21.93 26.87
CA LYS A 465 29.41 -22.10 26.45
C LYS A 465 29.60 -23.54 25.98
N CYS A 466 29.83 -23.75 24.69
CA CYS A 466 30.10 -25.09 24.15
C CYS A 466 31.48 -25.56 24.65
N ASP A 467 31.51 -26.72 25.32
CA ASP A 467 32.76 -27.46 25.47
C ASP A 467 33.22 -27.87 24.06
N PRO A 468 34.46 -27.54 23.63
CA PRO A 468 34.95 -27.89 22.28
C PRO A 468 34.97 -29.40 21.97
N GLY A 469 34.61 -30.26 22.93
CA GLY A 469 34.59 -31.72 22.79
C GLY A 469 33.23 -32.39 23.01
N LYS A 470 32.12 -31.64 23.10
CA LYS A 470 30.78 -32.23 23.16
C LYS A 470 29.84 -31.49 22.21
N THR A 471 29.57 -32.10 21.06
CA THR A 471 28.53 -31.74 20.11
C THR A 471 27.17 -31.75 20.82
N ALA A 472 26.78 -30.60 21.35
CA ALA A 472 25.44 -30.36 21.86
C ALA A 472 24.61 -29.72 20.76
N PHE A 473 23.68 -30.50 20.19
CA PHE A 473 22.51 -29.96 19.49
C PHE A 473 21.72 -29.10 20.49
N ALA A 474 21.92 -27.79 20.46
CA ALA A 474 21.12 -26.85 21.22
C ALA A 474 21.10 -25.47 20.54
N SER A 475 20.45 -25.43 19.38
CA SER A 475 19.83 -24.22 18.84
C SER A 475 18.53 -24.66 18.17
N ALA A 476 17.39 -24.18 18.69
CA ALA A 476 16.10 -24.25 18.00
C ALA A 476 15.88 -23.02 17.11
N ALA A 477 16.97 -22.37 16.66
CA ALA A 477 16.96 -21.40 15.60
C ALA A 477 17.74 -21.99 14.42
N ILE A 478 16.99 -22.43 13.41
CA ILE A 478 17.53 -22.86 12.12
C ILE A 478 17.95 -21.58 11.40
N GLU A 479 19.26 -21.35 11.22
CA GLU A 479 19.74 -20.25 10.36
C GLU A 479 19.45 -20.55 8.88
N ALA A 480 19.82 -19.63 7.98
CA ALA A 480 19.67 -19.85 6.55
C ALA A 480 20.26 -21.22 6.17
N LEU A 481 19.51 -22.00 5.39
CA LEU A 481 19.83 -23.41 5.11
C LEU A 481 21.28 -23.65 4.61
N PRO A 482 21.92 -22.75 3.84
CA PRO A 482 23.34 -22.88 3.52
C PRO A 482 24.26 -22.89 4.75
N VAL A 483 23.95 -22.10 5.77
CA VAL A 483 24.72 -22.01 7.02
C VAL A 483 24.51 -23.25 7.87
N GLU A 484 23.26 -23.71 7.99
CA GLU A 484 22.94 -24.95 8.70
C GLU A 484 23.50 -26.19 8.00
N PHE A 485 23.51 -26.19 6.67
CA PHE A 485 24.13 -27.24 5.88
C PHE A 485 25.65 -27.28 6.08
N GLU A 486 26.32 -26.13 6.08
CA GLU A 486 27.75 -26.05 6.39
C GLU A 486 28.05 -26.57 7.80
N ARG A 487 27.29 -26.12 8.81
CA ARG A 487 27.41 -26.61 10.19
C ARG A 487 27.21 -28.13 10.28
N PHE A 488 26.22 -28.65 9.56
CA PHE A 488 25.95 -30.09 9.50
C PHE A 488 27.13 -30.86 8.90
N ILE A 489 27.67 -30.40 7.76
CA ILE A 489 28.83 -31.04 7.11
C ILE A 489 30.07 -30.98 8.00
N GLU A 490 30.28 -29.86 8.70
CA GLU A 490 31.39 -29.68 9.64
C GLU A 490 31.30 -30.67 10.81
N GLY A 491 30.09 -30.87 11.36
CA GLY A 491 29.81 -31.78 12.48
C GLY A 491 29.81 -33.29 12.16
N LEU A 492 30.05 -33.71 10.91
CA LEU A 492 30.18 -35.14 10.57
C LEU A 492 31.53 -35.70 11.04
N ASP A 493 31.54 -36.62 12.00
CA ASP A 493 32.77 -37.20 12.59
C ASP A 493 33.40 -38.34 11.76
N ASP A 494 32.79 -38.74 10.64
CA ASP A 494 33.23 -39.90 9.89
C ASP A 494 34.41 -39.56 8.95
N ALA A 495 35.57 -40.17 9.23
CA ALA A 495 36.80 -40.01 8.46
C ALA A 495 36.71 -40.53 7.02
N GLN A 496 35.66 -41.28 6.66
CA GLN A 496 35.44 -41.78 5.30
C GLN A 496 34.59 -40.84 4.43
N ILE A 497 34.05 -39.75 4.99
CA ILE A 497 33.19 -38.82 4.27
C ILE A 497 34.03 -37.70 3.63
N ASP A 498 33.97 -37.61 2.30
CA ASP A 498 34.52 -36.47 1.55
C ASP A 498 33.62 -35.23 1.73
N LYS A 499 33.86 -34.52 2.83
CA LYS A 499 33.14 -33.28 3.20
C LYS A 499 33.20 -32.23 2.09
N LYS A 500 34.30 -32.16 1.33
CA LYS A 500 34.46 -31.18 0.25
C LYS A 500 33.53 -31.50 -0.92
N ARG A 501 33.48 -32.76 -1.34
CA ARG A 501 32.55 -33.20 -2.40
C ARG A 501 31.09 -33.06 -2.00
N LEU A 502 30.73 -33.38 -0.75
CA LEU A 502 29.37 -33.19 -0.26
C LEU A 502 28.96 -31.71 -0.22
N ARG A 503 29.88 -30.83 0.17
CA ARG A 503 29.67 -29.38 0.12
C ARG A 503 29.41 -28.91 -1.30
N GLU A 504 30.26 -29.30 -2.25
CA GLU A 504 30.13 -28.93 -3.66
C GLU A 504 28.81 -29.44 -4.27
N MET A 505 28.39 -30.66 -3.96
CA MET A 505 27.12 -31.22 -4.44
C MET A 505 25.92 -30.57 -3.75
N GLY A 506 25.95 -30.41 -2.43
CA GLY A 506 24.83 -29.88 -1.65
C GLY A 506 24.54 -28.41 -1.93
N THR A 507 25.58 -27.59 -2.14
CA THR A 507 25.41 -26.16 -2.47
C THR A 507 24.68 -25.95 -3.81
N GLN A 508 24.62 -26.95 -4.69
CA GLN A 508 23.84 -26.85 -5.94
C GLN A 508 22.33 -26.96 -5.72
N TYR A 509 21.89 -27.47 -4.56
CA TYR A 509 20.49 -27.71 -4.21
C TYR A 509 19.99 -26.78 -3.09
N LEU A 510 20.82 -25.82 -2.67
CA LEU A 510 20.59 -24.81 -1.64
C LEU A 510 20.62 -23.43 -2.28
#